data_AF-A0A7W7QRQ7-F1
#
_entry.id   AF-A0A7W7QRQ7-F1
#
_cell.length_a   1.000
_cell.length_b   1.000
_cell.length_c   1.000
_cell.angle_alpha   90.00
_cell.angle_beta   90.00
_cell.angle_gamma   90.00
#
_symmetry.space_group_name_H-M   'P 1'
#
loop_
_entity.id
_entity.type
_entity.pdbx_description
1 polymer ?
#
loop_
_entity_poly.entity_id
_entity_poly.type
_entity_poly.pdbx_seq_one_letter_code
_entity_poly.pdbx_strand_id
1 'polypeptide(L)'
;MRRVHIAEIVIPDGIESKIRSKHNLTGEDVRESLIYGKNVQGEEQYHERYGWRLLVRGETFDGIRFQAWLYEIDKTEGTYRLGTAYEQ
;
A
#
# COMPACT_ATOMS: atom_id res chain seq x y z
N MET A 1 -13.80 6.63 4.36
CA MET A 1 -12.86 5.97 3.42
C MET A 1 -13.43 6.07 2.02
N ARG A 2 -12.59 6.35 1.01
CA ARG A 2 -12.99 6.46 -0.40
C ARG A 2 -12.35 5.35 -1.22
N ARG A 3 -12.97 4.98 -2.35
CA ARG A 3 -12.32 4.11 -3.34
C ARG A 3 -11.14 4.88 -3.94
N VAL A 4 -9.97 4.25 -4.00
CA VAL A 4 -8.77 4.85 -4.57
C VAL A 4 -8.44 4.14 -5.88
N HIS A 5 -8.08 4.94 -6.89
CA HIS A 5 -7.50 4.44 -8.12
C HIS A 5 -5.97 4.36 -7.93
N ILE A 6 -5.42 3.15 -8.01
CA ILE A 6 -3.98 2.88 -7.91
C ILE A 6 -3.61 2.12 -9.17
N ALA A 7 -2.81 2.73 -10.03
CA ALA A 7 -2.34 2.09 -11.27
C ALA A 7 -0.97 1.46 -11.08
N GLU A 8 -0.11 2.07 -10.27
CA GLU A 8 1.26 1.62 -10.05
C GLU A 8 1.70 1.81 -8.60
N ILE A 9 2.47 0.84 -8.10
CA ILE A 9 3.13 0.93 -6.80
C ILE A 9 4.63 0.70 -6.97
N VAL A 10 5.41 1.76 -6.69
CA VAL A 10 6.87 1.71 -6.56
C VAL A 10 7.22 1.17 -5.19
N ILE A 11 7.98 0.07 -5.16
CA ILE A 11 8.38 -0.61 -3.92
C ILE A 11 9.90 -0.48 -3.77
N PRO A 12 10.38 0.36 -2.84
CA PRO A 12 11.81 0.45 -2.58
C PRO A 12 12.37 -0.85 -1.98
N ASP A 13 13.56 -1.27 -2.39
CA ASP A 13 14.20 -2.54 -1.94
C ASP A 13 14.31 -2.68 -0.42
N GLY A 14 14.55 -1.58 0.29
CA GLY A 14 14.61 -1.56 1.75
C GLY A 14 13.25 -1.81 2.41
N ILE A 15 12.16 -1.41 1.75
CA ILE A 15 10.79 -1.66 2.21
C ILE A 15 10.39 -3.11 1.89
N GLU A 16 10.71 -3.61 0.71
CA GLU A 16 10.53 -5.02 0.33
C GLU A 16 11.18 -5.95 1.37
N SER A 17 12.46 -5.72 1.66
CA SER A 17 13.21 -6.51 2.63
C SER A 17 12.61 -6.46 4.03
N LYS A 18 12.05 -5.30 4.42
CA LYS A 18 11.39 -5.11 5.73
C LYS A 18 10.06 -5.85 5.81
N ILE A 19 9.22 -5.75 4.77
CA ILE A 19 7.90 -6.39 4.75
C ILE A 19 8.07 -7.90 4.76
N ARG A 20 8.91 -8.45 3.87
CA ARG A 20 9.19 -9.88 3.79
C ARG A 20 9.74 -10.49 5.08
N SER A 21 10.52 -9.73 5.85
CA SER A 21 11.16 -10.24 7.08
C SER A 21 10.28 -10.13 8.33
N LYS A 22 9.28 -9.22 8.33
CA LYS A 22 8.47 -8.93 9.52
C LYS A 22 7.02 -9.35 9.41
N HIS A 23 6.53 -9.49 8.19
CA HIS A 23 5.14 -9.78 7.88
C HIS A 23 5.15 -10.92 6.86
N ASN A 24 4.16 -11.80 6.91
CA ASN A 24 4.01 -12.87 5.90
C ASN A 24 3.45 -12.28 4.59
N LEU A 25 4.13 -11.25 4.09
CA LEU A 25 3.73 -10.41 2.96
C LEU A 25 4.98 -10.12 2.12
N THR A 26 4.80 -10.05 0.81
CA THR A 26 5.78 -9.53 -0.13
C THR A 26 5.29 -8.19 -0.69
N GLY A 27 6.18 -7.43 -1.31
CA GLY A 27 5.75 -6.25 -2.06
C GLY A 27 4.86 -6.62 -3.24
N GLU A 28 5.04 -7.80 -3.85
CA GLU A 28 4.16 -8.29 -4.90
C GLU A 28 2.74 -8.50 -4.39
N ASP A 29 2.58 -9.14 -3.23
CA ASP A 29 1.26 -9.32 -2.60
C ASP A 29 0.57 -7.98 -2.38
N VAL A 30 1.30 -6.99 -1.86
CA VAL A 30 0.79 -5.63 -1.67
C VAL A 30 0.41 -4.99 -3.00
N ARG A 31 1.24 -5.13 -4.03
CA ARG A 31 0.99 -4.57 -5.37
C ARG A 31 -0.27 -5.17 -5.99
N GLU A 32 -0.32 -6.48 -6.10
CA GLU A 32 -1.44 -7.19 -6.73
C GLU A 32 -2.75 -6.91 -6.00
N SER A 33 -2.74 -6.97 -4.66
CA SER A 33 -3.93 -6.74 -3.84
C SER A 33 -4.47 -5.32 -3.98
N LEU A 34 -3.60 -4.32 -4.15
CA LEU A 34 -4.00 -2.93 -4.22
C LEU A 34 -4.37 -2.45 -5.63
N ILE A 35 -3.78 -3.06 -6.67
CA ILE A 35 -4.09 -2.71 -8.06
C ILE A 35 -5.32 -3.50 -8.56
N TYR A 36 -5.37 -4.81 -8.28
CA TYR A 36 -6.42 -5.69 -8.82
C TYR A 36 -7.53 -5.99 -7.81
N GLY A 37 -7.38 -5.60 -6.55
CA GLY A 37 -8.38 -5.81 -5.51
C GLY A 37 -9.68 -5.06 -5.76
N LYS A 38 -10.81 -5.75 -5.61
CA LYS A 38 -12.15 -5.15 -5.83
C LYS A 38 -12.53 -4.08 -4.79
N ASN A 39 -11.99 -4.19 -3.57
CA ASN A 39 -12.43 -3.42 -2.40
C ASN A 39 -11.29 -2.65 -1.72
N VAL A 40 -10.37 -2.10 -2.49
CA VAL A 40 -9.28 -1.28 -1.94
C VAL A 40 -9.86 0.03 -1.42
N GLN A 41 -9.85 0.18 -0.10
CA GLN A 41 -10.32 1.37 0.58
C GLN A 41 -9.14 2.22 1.03
N GLY A 42 -9.23 3.52 0.76
CA GLY A 42 -8.21 4.48 1.14
C GLY A 42 -8.71 5.60 2.04
N GLU A 43 -7.80 6.10 2.89
CA GLU A 43 -7.98 7.28 3.73
C GLU A 43 -6.72 8.13 3.72
N GLU A 44 -6.85 9.40 3.34
CA GLU A 44 -5.74 10.36 3.44
C GLU A 44 -5.52 10.72 4.90
N GLN A 45 -4.27 10.58 5.37
CA GLN A 45 -3.87 10.98 6.70
C GLN A 45 -2.60 11.82 6.64
N TYR A 46 -2.53 12.83 7.51
CA TYR A 46 -1.34 13.62 7.71
C TYR A 46 -0.50 13.03 8.85
N HIS A 47 0.81 12.89 8.64
CA HIS A 47 1.76 12.51 9.67
C HIS A 47 2.83 13.58 9.82
N GLU A 48 3.07 14.06 11.04
CA GLU A 48 3.96 15.21 11.31
C GLU A 48 5.34 15.11 10.65
N ARG A 49 5.95 13.91 10.66
CA ARG A 49 7.27 13.66 10.06
C ARG A 49 7.25 13.37 8.55
N TYR A 50 6.17 12.80 8.03
CA TYR A 50 6.15 12.18 6.69
C TYR A 50 5.18 12.87 5.73
N GLY A 51 4.45 13.89 6.20
CA GLY A 51 3.45 14.62 5.42
C GLY A 51 2.20 13.79 5.16
N TRP A 52 1.54 14.12 4.05
CA TRP A 52 0.35 13.43 3.59
C TRP A 52 0.69 12.04 3.06
N ARG A 53 -0.10 11.06 3.50
CA ARG A 53 0.01 9.66 3.10
C ARG A 53 -1.37 9.05 2.99
N LEU A 54 -1.51 8.10 2.10
CA LEU A 54 -2.72 7.34 1.91
C LEU A 54 -2.63 6.05 2.71
N LEU A 55 -3.53 5.89 3.68
CA LEU A 55 -3.79 4.62 4.33
C LEU A 55 -4.61 3.76 3.39
N VAL A 56 -4.16 2.55 3.09
CA VAL A 56 -4.96 1.58 2.35
C VAL A 56 -5.07 0.27 3.11
N ARG A 57 -6.22 -0.38 2.97
CA ARG A 57 -6.44 -1.74 3.48
C ARG A 57 -6.71 -2.66 2.30
N GLY A 58 -6.04 -3.81 2.32
CA GLY A 58 -6.14 -4.83 1.28
C GLY A 58 -6.23 -6.21 1.89
N GLU A 59 -6.58 -7.17 1.05
CA GLU A 59 -6.58 -8.59 1.36
C GLU A 59 -5.86 -9.29 0.21
N THR A 60 -4.86 -10.11 0.53
CA THR A 60 -4.12 -10.90 -0.46
C THR A 60 -4.96 -12.03 -1.02
N PHE A 61 -4.49 -12.68 -2.09
CA PHE A 61 -5.14 -13.86 -2.65
C PHE A 61 -5.32 -14.98 -1.60
N ASP A 62 -4.34 -15.14 -0.72
CA ASP A 62 -4.37 -16.12 0.37
C ASP A 62 -5.23 -15.68 1.58
N GLY A 63 -5.94 -14.55 1.47
CA GLY A 63 -6.83 -14.04 2.51
C GLY A 63 -6.11 -13.25 3.62
N ILE A 64 -4.83 -12.91 3.45
CA ILE A 64 -4.08 -12.14 4.45
C ILE A 64 -4.53 -10.69 4.37
N ARG A 65 -5.10 -10.19 5.47
CA ARG A 65 -5.49 -8.78 5.57
C ARG A 65 -4.30 -7.95 5.98
N PHE A 66 -4.11 -6.83 5.30
CA PHE A 66 -3.00 -5.95 5.60
C PHE A 66 -3.42 -4.49 5.51
N GLN A 67 -2.58 -3.67 6.15
CA GLN A 67 -2.65 -2.22 6.07
C GLN A 67 -1.35 -1.68 5.50
N ALA A 68 -1.43 -0.79 4.53
CA ALA A 68 -0.27 -0.15 3.92
C ALA A 68 -0.38 1.37 3.91
N TRP A 69 0.78 2.01 3.97
CA TRP A 69 0.93 3.45 3.82
C TRP A 69 1.58 3.76 2.49
N LEU A 70 0.88 4.54 1.66
CA LEU A 70 1.32 4.94 0.34
C LEU A 70 1.62 6.45 0.31
N TYR A 71 2.68 6.82 -0.40
CA TYR A 71 3.01 8.21 -0.70
C TYR A 71 2.71 8.50 -2.15
N GLU A 72 1.93 9.54 -2.43
CA GLU A 72 1.61 9.94 -3.79
C GLU A 72 2.89 10.38 -4.52
N ILE A 73 3.13 9.82 -5.71
CA ILE A 73 4.16 10.29 -6.64
C ILE A 73 3.48 11.10 -7.75
N ASP A 74 2.46 10.50 -8.37
CA ASP A 74 1.65 11.14 -9.40
C ASP A 74 0.17 10.79 -9.19
N LYS A 75 -0.62 11.81 -8.84
CA LYS A 75 -2.05 11.67 -8.59
C LYS A 75 -2.87 11.38 -9.85
N THR A 76 -2.43 11.91 -10.99
CA THR A 76 -3.15 11.84 -12.26
C THR A 76 -3.06 10.42 -12.80
N GLU A 77 -1.86 9.85 -12.77
CA GLU A 77 -1.59 8.48 -13.22
C GLU A 77 -1.95 7.43 -12.15
N GLY A 78 -2.11 7.84 -10.88
CA GLY A 78 -2.38 6.90 -9.78
C GLY A 78 -1.13 6.12 -9.37
N THR A 79 0.04 6.75 -9.45
CA THR A 79 1.33 6.18 -9.08
C THR A 79 1.66 6.52 -7.63
N TYR A 80 1.92 5.48 -6.84
CA TYR A 80 2.22 5.60 -5.42
C TYR A 80 3.53 4.90 -5.06
N ARG A 81 4.21 5.40 -4.03
CA ARG A 81 5.35 4.73 -3.41
C ARG A 81 4.93 4.02 -2.13
N LEU A 82 5.32 2.76 -1.97
CA LEU A 82 5.10 2.03 -0.73
C LEU A 82 6.01 2.55 0.39
N GLY A 83 5.39 3.02 1.47
CA GLY A 83 6.08 3.44 2.68
C GLY A 83 6.32 2.31 3.66
N THR A 84 5.29 1.49 3.89
CA THR A 84 5.33 0.26 4.70
C THR A 84 4.02 -0.49 4.48
N ALA A 85 4.02 -1.80 4.70
CA ALA A 85 2.82 -2.61 4.89
C ALA A 85 3.00 -3.52 6.10
N TYR A 86 1.91 -3.90 6.74
CA TYR A 86 1.90 -4.89 7.80
C TYR A 86 0.56 -5.63 7.85
N GLU A 87 0.64 -6.89 8.24
CA GLU A 87 -0.51 -7.76 8.51
C GLU A 87 -1.36 -7.23 9.68
N GLN A 88 -2.68 -7.34 9.57
CA GLN A 88 -3.64 -6.92 10.61
C GLN A 88 -4.04 -8.06 11.54
#